data_AF-A0A3R6PGE9-F1
#
_entry.id   AF-A0A3R6PGE9-F1
#
_cell.length_a   1.000
_cell.length_b   1.000
_cell.length_c   1.000
_cell.angle_alpha   90.00
_cell.angle_beta   90.00
_cell.angle_gamma   90.00
#
_symmetry.space_group_name_H-M   'P 1'
#
loop_
_entity.id
_entity.type
_entity.pdbx_description
1 polymer ?
#
loop_
_entity_poly.entity_id
_entity_poly.type
_entity_poly.pdbx_seq_one_letter_code
_entity_poly.pdbx_strand_id
1 'polypeptide(L)' 'MSINIGDNNKIKNANIAERLEINDDQSVKKSFYEKHPVICGFLISLVAGIVLLFSFWDRIVNLIEGVF' A
#
# COMPACT_ATOMS: atom_id res chain seq x y z
N MET A 1 -42.95 1.78 -8.27
CA MET A 1 -42.66 3.18 -7.86
C MET A 1 -42.54 4.01 -9.13
N SER A 2 -43.24 5.14 -9.24
CA SER A 2 -43.08 6.06 -10.37
C SER A 2 -42.09 7.15 -9.99
N ILE A 3 -40.98 7.26 -10.73
CA ILE A 3 -40.06 8.40 -10.63
C ILE A 3 -40.58 9.49 -11.55
N ASN A 4 -40.92 10.65 -10.97
CA ASN A 4 -41.32 11.83 -11.73
C ASN A 4 -40.17 12.84 -11.70
N ILE A 5 -39.34 12.85 -12.75
CA ILE A 5 -38.32 13.88 -12.96
C ILE A 5 -39.03 15.09 -13.56
N GLY A 6 -39.10 16.20 -12.81
CA GLY A 6 -39.84 17.40 -13.22
C GLY A 6 -39.36 18.04 -14.53
N ASP A 7 -40.20 18.90 -15.11
CA ASP A 7 -39.95 19.52 -16.41
C ASP A 7 -38.75 20.49 -16.40
N ASN A 8 -37.95 20.42 -17.48
CA ASN A 8 -36.78 21.26 -17.76
C ASN A 8 -35.52 21.03 -16.89
N ASN A 9 -35.35 19.85 -16.28
CA ASN A 9 -34.09 19.49 -15.62
C ASN A 9 -33.02 19.03 -16.62
N LYS A 10 -31.83 19.66 -16.57
CA LYS A 10 -30.67 19.28 -17.38
C LYS A 10 -29.73 18.41 -16.57
N ILE A 11 -29.95 17.10 -16.60
CA ILE A 11 -29.07 16.13 -15.95
C ILE A 11 -27.90 15.83 -16.91
N LYS A 12 -26.68 16.22 -16.53
CA LYS A 12 -25.46 15.90 -17.29
C LYS A 12 -24.55 15.04 -16.42
N ASN A 13 -24.04 13.94 -16.98
CA ASN A 13 -23.13 13.00 -16.32
C ASN A 13 -23.65 12.39 -14.99
N ALA A 14 -24.94 12.07 -14.90
CA ALA A 14 -25.49 11.36 -13.75
C ALA A 14 -25.87 9.93 -14.11
N ASN A 15 -25.63 8.99 -13.19
CA ASN A 15 -26.11 7.63 -13.27
C ASN A 15 -27.33 7.50 -12.32
N ILE A 16 -28.51 7.23 -12.86
CA ILE A 16 -29.76 7.13 -12.10
C ILE A 16 -30.13 5.65 -12.01
N ALA A 17 -29.99 5.07 -10.83
CA ALA A 17 -30.32 3.67 -10.57
C ALA A 17 -31.14 3.54 -9.28
N GLU A 18 -32.19 2.72 -9.29
CA GLU A 18 -33.06 2.46 -8.12
C GLU A 18 -32.31 1.69 -7.00
N ARG A 19 -31.34 0.86 -7.39
CA ARG A 19 -30.43 0.16 -6.48
C ARG A 19 -29.03 0.17 -7.07
N LEU A 20 -28.14 0.96 -6.48
CA LEU A 20 -26.71 0.84 -6.73
C LEU A 20 -26.21 -0.34 -5.91
N GLU A 21 -26.00 -1.49 -6.53
CA GLU A 21 -25.05 -2.46 -5.97
C GLU A 21 -23.67 -1.83 -6.14
N ILE A 22 -23.29 -1.02 -5.15
CA ILE A 22 -21.88 -0.73 -4.90
C ILE A 22 -21.30 -2.08 -4.51
N ASN A 23 -20.89 -2.86 -5.51
CA ASN A 23 -19.86 -3.84 -5.26
C ASN A 23 -18.70 -3.01 -4.75
N ASP A 24 -18.52 -3.04 -3.43
CA ASP A 24 -17.43 -2.37 -2.72
C ASP A 24 -16.11 -3.10 -3.02
N ASP A 25 -15.89 -3.39 -4.30
CA ASP A 25 -14.61 -3.68 -4.91
C ASP A 25 -13.83 -2.37 -5.08
N GLN A 26 -13.97 -1.45 -4.11
CA GLN A 26 -12.78 -0.82 -3.54
C GLN A 26 -11.95 -1.92 -2.87
N SER A 27 -11.46 -2.86 -3.68
CA SER A 27 -10.30 -3.65 -3.36
C SER A 27 -9.16 -2.64 -3.26
N VAL A 28 -9.05 -2.00 -2.09
CA VAL A 28 -7.82 -1.38 -1.65
C VAL A 28 -6.77 -2.45 -1.91
N LYS A 29 -5.99 -2.27 -2.99
CA LYS A 29 -5.02 -3.27 -3.45
C LYS A 29 -4.04 -3.41 -2.30
N LYS A 30 -4.28 -4.40 -1.43
CA LYS A 30 -3.37 -4.73 -0.34
C LYS A 30 -1.99 -4.85 -0.93
N SER A 31 -1.05 -4.09 -0.37
CA SER A 31 0.31 -4.06 -0.86
C SER A 31 0.87 -5.49 -0.84
N PHE A 32 1.79 -5.81 -1.74
CA PHE A 32 2.43 -7.13 -1.77
C PHE A 32 3.02 -7.52 -0.39
N TYR A 33 3.42 -6.53 0.39
CA TYR A 33 3.88 -6.68 1.77
C TYR A 33 2.81 -7.25 2.72
N GLU A 34 1.55 -6.81 2.60
CA GLU A 34 0.44 -7.31 3.42
C GLU A 34 -0.01 -8.71 3.00
N LYS A 35 0.17 -9.05 1.71
CA LYS A 35 -0.17 -10.39 1.21
C LYS A 35 0.86 -11.44 1.62
N HIS A 36 2.14 -11.07 1.69
CA HIS A 36 3.24 -12.00 2.00
C HIS A 36 4.26 -11.41 2.98
N PRO A 37 3.87 -11.13 4.24
CA PRO A 37 4.75 -10.52 5.23
C PRO A 37 5.99 -11.38 5.52
N VAL A 38 5.86 -12.70 5.47
CA VAL A 38 6.96 -13.65 5.71
C VAL A 38 8.02 -13.57 4.61
N ILE A 39 7.61 -13.45 3.34
CA ILE A 39 8.54 -13.39 2.20
C ILE A 39 9.29 -12.06 2.24
N CYS A 40 8.60 -10.96 2.53
CA CYS A 40 9.23 -9.66 2.69
C CYS A 40 10.20 -9.65 3.89
N GLY A 41 9.80 -10.22 5.03
CA GLY A 41 10.68 -10.37 6.20
C GLY A 41 11.93 -11.19 5.88
N PHE A 42 11.78 -12.29 5.15
CA PHE A 42 12.91 -13.12 4.69
C PHE A 42 13.86 -12.34 3.78
N LEU A 43 13.34 -11.61 2.79
CA LEU A 43 14.16 -10.78 1.89
C LEU A 43 14.91 -9.68 2.65
N ILE A 44 14.25 -9.03 3.61
CA ILE A 44 14.90 -8.00 4.44
C ILE A 44 16.00 -8.63 5.29
N SER A 45 15.76 -9.80 5.88
CA SER A 45 16.77 -10.54 6.65
C SER A 45 17.95 -10.97 5.77
N LEU A 46 17.70 -11.39 4.54
CA LEU A 46 18.74 -11.76 3.58
C LEU A 46 19.61 -10.55 3.24
N VAL A 47 19.00 -9.41 2.92
CA VAL A 47 19.71 -8.16 2.64
C VAL A 47 20.49 -7.69 3.86
N ALA A 48 19.89 -7.71 5.05
CA ALA A 48 20.57 -7.35 6.30
C ALA A 48 21.78 -8.24 6.57
N GLY A 49 21.67 -9.55 6.34
CA GLY A 49 22.79 -10.49 6.44
C GLY A 49 23.91 -10.13 5.48
N ILE A 50 23.60 -9.84 4.21
CA ILE A 50 24.60 -9.43 3.21
C ILE A 50 25.27 -8.11 3.62
N VAL A 51 24.50 -7.14 4.12
CA VAL A 51 25.02 -5.85 4.62
C VAL A 51 25.97 -6.08 5.80
N LEU A 52 25.68 -7.04 6.69
CA LEU A 52 26.57 -7.41 7.81
C LEU A 52 27.93 -7.99 7.37
N LEU A 53 28.03 -8.56 6.17
CA LEU A 53 29.28 -9.14 5.67
C LEU A 53 30.29 -8.11 5.14
N PHE A 54 29.89 -6.86 4.92
CA PHE A 54 30.80 -5.86 4.38
C PHE A 54 31.81 -5.37 5.42
N SER A 55 33.05 -5.14 5.01
CA SER A 55 34.10 -4.54 5.85
C SER A 55 33.84 -3.09 6.26
N PHE A 56 32.69 -2.50 5.91
CA PHE A 56 32.32 -1.17 6.38
C PHE A 56 32.10 -1.15 7.90
N TRP A 57 31.74 -2.29 8.52
CA TRP A 57 31.51 -2.37 9.96
C TRP A 57 32.77 -2.05 10.76
N ASP A 58 33.95 -2.45 10.30
CA ASP A 58 35.21 -2.07 10.94
C ASP A 58 35.35 -0.55 11.05
N ARG A 59 34.94 0.19 10.01
CA ARG A 59 34.99 1.66 10.02
C ARG A 59 33.97 2.26 10.99
N ILE A 60 32.78 1.65 11.11
CA ILE A 60 31.75 2.05 12.08
C ILE A 60 32.22 1.78 13.50
N VAL A 61 32.80 0.60 13.77
CA VAL A 61 33.34 0.21 15.08
C VAL A 61 34.47 1.15 15.50
N ASN A 62 35.43 1.43 14.60
CA ASN A 62 36.50 2.38 14.87
C ASN A 62 36.00 3.81 15.15
N LEU A 63 34.90 4.24 14.52
CA LEU A 63 34.26 5.53 14.82
C LEU A 63 33.60 5.54 16.19
N ILE A 64 32.96 4.44 16.59
CA ILE A 64 32.34 4.30 17.91
C ILE A 64 33.44 4.27 18.99
N GLU A 65 34.49 3.47 18.80
CA GLU A 65 35.65 3.41 19.70
C GLU A 65 36.41 4.74 19.78
N GLY A 66 36.44 5.53 18.71
CA GLY A 66 37.06 6.86 18.74
C GLY A 66 36.22 7.95 19.43
N VAL A 67 34.94 7.66 19.72
CA VAL A 67 34.01 8.58 20.41
C VAL A 67 33.87 8.24 21.91
N PHE A 68 34.17 7.00 22.31
CA PHE A 68 34.24 6.58 23.72
C PHE A 68 35.66 6.72 24.29
#